data_AF-A0A0S7BD68-F1
#
_entry.id   AF-A0A0S7BD68-F1
#
_cell.length_a   1.000
_cell.length_b   1.000
_cell.length_c   1.000
_cell.angle_alpha   90.00
_cell.angle_beta   90.00
_cell.angle_gamma   90.00
#
_symmetry.space_group_name_H-M   'P 1'
#
loop_
_entity.id
_entity.type
_entity.pdbx_description
1 polymer ?
#
loop_
_entity_poly.entity_id
_entity_poly.type
_entity_poly.pdbx_seq_one_letter_code
_entity_poly.pdbx_strand_id
1 'polypeptide(L)'
;MKQKGWIAGGILVLLALAAMAYFWATGLFASLEAYRSPLHASPPQAGPALGQPATRRVVFVLIDALRADTAQNAEVMPTLAKLRAQGASATDHSQPPSYSEPGYSVLLTGAWPELSDGPAVNLDYADIPTFTQDNLFSAAHRAGLQTAVSGYYWFEKLIPQSAVDLSFYTPGEDRVADRAVVDAALPWLAGDQAQLVLVHIDQVDYAGHHEGGAKSPAWNEAARRADDLLAEIVAQLDLSQDTLLVTSDHGQIDAGGHGGDDPVVLVEPFVLVGAGVKPGSYPDIQMVDIAPTLAALLGTNLPASTQGQVLTDMLDLPEQTLAALPAATQAQQTALLKAYSAGMGVAAPAVAGTDVAAYQAAIASIRADRIACERLPRIGLAVVLGLIPLVMLFLKRRSGTAWFLGGAILFQALFHFRYAFLDGKVYSLSGITSQADFTSYIVTTGGIALVISWTVIMLASGLLRRGPAAAARGTLALALTTAYLLLIPILYHFALNGAVVTGFLPEMAPAFMALLSLVALIIVSAGGLLLTGLAALLATRSQPENNRMEGSI
;
A
#
# COMPACT_ATOMS: atom_id res chain seq x y z
N MET A 1 7.17 -40.91 31.93
CA MET A 1 8.05 -40.28 30.92
C MET A 1 7.29 -39.67 29.74
N LYS A 2 6.35 -40.35 29.07
CA LYS A 2 5.62 -39.83 27.89
C LYS A 2 4.88 -38.48 28.09
N GLN A 3 4.34 -38.21 29.28
CA GLN A 3 3.57 -36.98 29.55
C GLN A 3 4.47 -35.74 29.75
N LYS A 4 5.60 -35.89 30.46
CA LYS A 4 6.58 -34.81 30.66
C LYS A 4 7.21 -34.39 29.31
N GLY A 5 7.49 -35.36 28.45
CA GLY A 5 7.99 -35.10 27.09
C GLY A 5 7.03 -34.30 26.21
N TRP A 6 5.71 -34.53 26.32
CA TRP A 6 4.72 -33.75 25.57
C TRP A 6 4.65 -32.30 26.02
N ILE A 7 4.73 -32.04 27.34
CA ILE A 7 4.71 -30.67 27.88
C ILE A 7 5.97 -29.91 27.42
N ALA A 8 7.15 -30.51 27.58
CA ALA A 8 8.40 -29.94 27.11
C ALA A 8 8.38 -29.66 25.59
N GLY A 9 7.89 -30.62 24.80
CA GLY A 9 7.75 -30.45 23.35
C GLY A 9 6.78 -29.32 22.99
N GLY A 10 5.62 -29.22 23.64
CA GLY A 10 4.65 -28.15 23.41
C GLY A 10 5.22 -26.77 23.74
N ILE A 11 5.98 -26.65 24.83
CA ILE A 11 6.68 -25.42 25.20
C ILE A 11 7.69 -25.02 24.12
N LEU A 12 8.53 -25.96 23.68
CA LEU A 12 9.53 -25.70 22.63
C LEU A 12 8.87 -25.27 21.31
N VAL A 13 7.74 -25.89 20.93
CA VAL A 13 7.00 -25.50 19.73
C VAL A 13 6.45 -24.08 19.85
N LEU A 14 5.84 -23.70 20.98
CA LEU A 14 5.35 -22.32 21.16
C LEU A 14 6.49 -21.29 21.15
N LEU A 15 7.63 -21.59 21.77
CA LEU A 15 8.82 -20.72 21.70
C LEU A 15 9.32 -20.56 20.27
N ALA A 16 9.39 -21.65 19.51
CA ALA A 16 9.80 -21.63 18.10
C ALA A 16 8.81 -20.84 17.23
N LEU A 17 7.49 -21.00 17.46
CA LEU A 17 6.45 -20.26 16.74
C LEU A 17 6.51 -18.77 17.05
N ALA A 18 6.74 -18.37 18.31
CA ALA A 18 6.90 -16.97 18.69
C ALA A 18 8.11 -16.34 17.98
N ALA A 19 9.26 -17.01 18.01
CA ALA A 19 10.47 -16.53 17.34
C ALA A 19 10.28 -16.45 15.82
N MET A 20 9.75 -17.51 15.20
CA MET A 20 9.44 -17.55 13.77
C MET A 20 8.50 -16.40 13.38
N ALA A 21 7.41 -16.20 14.13
CA ALA A 21 6.44 -15.17 13.82
C ALA A 21 7.03 -13.76 13.92
N TYR A 22 7.87 -13.52 14.93
CA TYR A 22 8.59 -12.26 15.07
C TYR A 22 9.52 -12.00 13.88
N PHE A 23 10.45 -12.93 13.58
CA PHE A 23 11.41 -12.73 12.50
C PHE A 23 10.76 -12.65 11.13
N TRP A 24 9.65 -13.37 10.92
CA TRP A 24 8.91 -13.31 9.68
C TRP A 24 8.17 -11.96 9.54
N ALA A 25 7.48 -11.49 10.58
CA ALA A 25 6.81 -10.18 10.54
C ALA A 25 7.82 -9.05 10.26
N THR A 26 8.97 -9.05 10.94
CA THR A 26 10.02 -8.05 10.70
C THR A 26 10.64 -8.18 9.32
N GLY A 27 10.88 -9.42 8.85
CA GLY A 27 11.45 -9.67 7.54
C GLY A 27 10.52 -9.24 6.40
N LEU A 28 9.20 -9.44 6.56
CA LEU A 28 8.21 -9.01 5.59
C LEU A 28 8.20 -7.49 5.42
N PHE A 29 8.15 -6.74 6.52
CA PHE A 29 8.23 -5.26 6.48
C PHE A 29 9.55 -4.77 5.90
N ALA A 30 10.68 -5.25 6.41
CA ALA A 30 12.00 -4.83 5.93
C ALA A 30 12.19 -5.13 4.44
N SER A 31 11.63 -6.24 3.94
CA SER A 31 11.69 -6.56 2.51
C SER A 31 10.79 -5.68 1.65
N LEU A 32 9.69 -5.17 2.20
CA LEU A 32 8.79 -4.25 1.51
C LEU A 32 9.41 -2.85 1.44
N GLU A 33 10.01 -2.37 2.54
CA GLU A 33 10.79 -1.12 2.59
C GLU A 33 12.00 -1.16 1.64
N ALA A 34 12.68 -2.31 1.56
CA ALA A 34 13.84 -2.51 0.70
C ALA A 34 13.48 -2.87 -0.75
N TYR A 35 12.20 -2.93 -1.11
CA TYR A 35 11.78 -3.31 -2.45
C TYR A 35 12.31 -2.34 -3.50
N ARG A 36 12.81 -2.87 -4.61
CA ARG A 36 13.19 -2.11 -5.80
C ARG A 36 12.65 -2.78 -7.05
N SER A 37 12.39 -1.98 -8.07
CA SER A 37 11.83 -2.45 -9.35
C SER A 37 12.72 -3.53 -9.98
N PRO A 38 12.16 -4.53 -10.68
CA PRO A 38 12.93 -5.44 -11.53
C PRO A 38 13.71 -4.70 -12.63
N LEU A 39 13.34 -3.46 -12.93
CA LEU A 39 14.00 -2.58 -13.89
C LEU A 39 15.07 -1.68 -13.26
N HIS A 40 15.20 -1.66 -11.93
CA HIS A 40 16.07 -0.75 -11.19
C HIS A 40 17.48 -0.62 -11.79
N ALA A 41 18.12 -1.75 -12.08
CA ALA A 41 19.49 -1.80 -12.59
C ALA A 41 19.60 -1.51 -14.10
N SER A 42 18.52 -1.66 -14.87
CA SER A 42 18.53 -1.51 -16.33
C SER A 42 17.20 -0.94 -16.84
N PRO A 43 16.85 0.30 -16.43
CA PRO A 43 15.61 0.92 -16.85
C PRO A 43 15.65 1.20 -18.37
N PRO A 44 14.48 1.18 -19.05
CA PRO A 44 14.40 1.56 -20.45
C PRO A 44 14.90 3.00 -20.64
N GLN A 45 15.54 3.26 -21.78
CA GLN A 45 16.11 4.56 -22.10
C GLN A 45 15.04 5.50 -22.68
N ALA A 46 15.21 6.80 -22.42
CA ALA A 46 14.34 7.84 -22.97
C ALA A 46 14.30 7.81 -24.50
N GLY A 47 13.10 7.98 -25.06
CA GLY A 47 12.89 8.17 -26.50
C GLY A 47 13.14 9.62 -26.96
N PRO A 48 12.95 9.90 -28.26
CA PRO A 48 12.98 11.27 -28.78
C PRO A 48 11.78 12.09 -28.29
N ALA A 49 11.93 13.42 -28.29
CA ALA A 49 10.84 14.35 -28.01
C ALA A 49 9.74 14.29 -29.10
N LEU A 50 8.50 14.57 -28.71
CA LEU A 50 7.34 14.55 -29.62
C LEU A 50 7.26 15.78 -30.53
N GLY A 51 7.96 16.87 -30.18
CA GLY A 51 8.11 18.04 -31.04
C GLY A 51 7.55 19.31 -30.40
N GLN A 52 6.60 19.95 -31.08
CA GLN A 52 6.07 21.24 -30.62
C GLN A 52 5.14 21.03 -29.41
N PRO A 53 5.27 21.85 -28.35
CA PRO A 53 4.35 21.81 -27.23
C PRO A 53 2.97 22.36 -27.64
N ALA A 54 1.92 21.81 -27.03
CA ALA A 54 0.53 22.29 -27.13
C ALA A 54 0.21 23.42 -26.15
N THR A 55 1.10 23.62 -25.17
CA THR A 55 0.95 24.58 -24.08
C THR A 55 2.29 25.23 -23.77
N ARG A 56 2.27 26.48 -23.30
CA ARG A 56 3.47 27.17 -22.85
C ARG A 56 4.02 26.54 -21.57
N ARG A 57 3.13 26.11 -20.69
CA ARG A 57 3.45 25.63 -19.34
C ARG A 57 2.40 24.67 -18.84
N VAL A 58 2.84 23.63 -18.13
CA VAL A 58 2.00 22.75 -17.31
C VAL A 58 2.22 23.07 -15.83
N VAL A 59 1.14 23.38 -15.13
CA VAL A 59 1.10 23.43 -13.66
C VAL A 59 0.36 22.19 -13.18
N PHE A 60 1.05 21.36 -12.40
CA PHE A 60 0.53 20.16 -11.78
C PHE A 60 0.28 20.48 -10.30
N VAL A 61 -0.99 20.64 -9.92
CA VAL A 61 -1.42 20.73 -8.52
C VAL A 61 -1.82 19.33 -8.04
N LEU A 62 -1.04 18.80 -7.11
CA LEU A 62 -1.33 17.54 -6.43
C LEU A 62 -1.92 17.86 -5.06
N ILE A 63 -3.18 17.46 -4.83
CA ILE A 63 -3.82 17.57 -3.51
C ILE A 63 -3.78 16.17 -2.89
N ASP A 64 -2.93 15.98 -1.90
CA ASP A 64 -2.65 14.69 -1.27
C ASP A 64 -3.94 14.09 -0.66
N ALA A 65 -4.14 12.80 -0.93
CA ALA A 65 -5.27 12.00 -0.44
C ALA A 65 -6.68 12.50 -0.77
N LEU A 66 -6.82 13.49 -1.66
CA LEU A 66 -8.11 14.03 -2.06
C LEU A 66 -8.98 12.96 -2.74
N ARG A 67 -9.94 12.44 -1.99
CA ARG A 67 -10.95 11.51 -2.51
C ARG A 67 -11.78 12.12 -3.65
N ALA A 68 -12.10 11.30 -4.64
CA ALA A 68 -12.95 11.71 -5.77
C ALA A 68 -14.32 12.26 -5.32
N ASP A 69 -14.97 11.70 -4.30
CA ASP A 69 -16.28 12.18 -3.84
C ASP A 69 -16.22 13.59 -3.21
N THR A 70 -15.12 13.90 -2.51
CA THR A 70 -14.86 15.24 -1.96
C THR A 70 -14.61 16.25 -3.07
N ALA A 71 -13.78 15.89 -4.05
CA ALA A 71 -13.50 16.71 -5.23
C ALA A 71 -14.75 16.99 -6.09
N GLN A 72 -15.72 16.08 -6.09
CA GLN A 72 -16.99 16.25 -6.80
C GLN A 72 -17.96 17.22 -6.10
N ASN A 73 -17.75 17.50 -4.81
CA ASN A 73 -18.62 18.35 -4.01
C ASN A 73 -18.33 19.84 -4.23
N ALA A 74 -19.15 20.50 -5.05
CA ALA A 74 -19.01 21.92 -5.37
C ALA A 74 -19.24 22.88 -4.18
N GLU A 75 -19.87 22.44 -3.09
CA GLU A 75 -19.98 23.25 -1.87
C GLU A 75 -18.69 23.24 -1.05
N VAL A 76 -17.87 22.20 -1.20
CA VAL A 76 -16.57 22.06 -0.52
C VAL A 76 -15.46 22.64 -1.40
N MET A 77 -15.44 22.27 -2.68
CA MET A 77 -14.40 22.67 -3.65
C MET A 77 -15.00 23.43 -4.87
N PRO A 78 -15.49 24.67 -4.67
CA PRO A 78 -16.14 25.45 -5.73
C PRO A 78 -15.19 25.86 -6.87
N THR A 79 -13.89 26.06 -6.62
CA THR A 79 -12.91 26.40 -7.64
C THR A 79 -12.66 25.20 -8.54
N LEU A 80 -12.40 24.02 -7.96
CA LEU A 80 -12.24 22.78 -8.70
C LEU A 80 -13.50 22.45 -9.52
N ALA A 81 -14.69 22.68 -8.99
CA ALA A 81 -15.95 22.51 -9.73
C ALA A 81 -16.03 23.42 -10.97
N LYS A 82 -15.57 24.67 -10.89
CA LYS A 82 -15.51 25.59 -12.04
C LYS A 82 -14.49 25.13 -13.07
N LEU A 83 -13.29 24.71 -12.63
CA LEU A 83 -12.24 24.20 -13.53
C LEU A 83 -12.72 22.95 -14.25
N ARG A 84 -13.37 22.03 -13.55
CA ARG A 84 -13.98 20.82 -14.11
C ARG A 84 -15.03 21.11 -15.18
N ALA A 85 -15.83 22.16 -15.00
CA ALA A 85 -16.81 22.57 -16.02
C ALA A 85 -16.17 23.22 -17.27
N GLN A 86 -14.93 23.70 -17.15
CA GLN A 86 -14.19 24.37 -18.23
C GLN A 86 -13.17 23.45 -18.92
N GLY A 87 -12.77 22.36 -18.26
CA GLY A 87 -11.72 21.45 -18.71
C GLY A 87 -12.21 20.05 -19.05
N ALA A 88 -11.25 19.16 -19.26
CA ALA A 88 -11.45 17.72 -19.30
C ALA A 88 -11.49 17.16 -17.88
N SER A 89 -12.38 16.21 -17.62
CA SER A 89 -12.43 15.51 -16.34
C SER A 89 -12.74 14.03 -16.50
N ALA A 90 -12.19 13.25 -15.59
CA ALA A 90 -12.38 11.81 -15.48
C ALA A 90 -12.26 11.38 -14.01
N THR A 91 -12.66 10.15 -13.73
CA THR A 91 -12.24 9.46 -12.51
C THR A 91 -10.89 8.81 -12.79
N ASP A 92 -9.91 9.05 -11.94
CA ASP A 92 -8.61 8.38 -11.99
C ASP A 92 -8.61 7.17 -11.06
N HIS A 93 -7.80 6.17 -11.41
CA HIS A 93 -7.64 4.95 -10.64
C HIS A 93 -6.17 4.61 -10.48
N SER A 94 -5.72 4.62 -9.22
CA SER A 94 -4.41 4.12 -8.81
C SER A 94 -4.40 2.60 -8.53
N GLN A 95 -3.26 2.08 -8.10
CA GLN A 95 -3.10 0.68 -7.69
C GLN A 95 -2.38 0.58 -6.35
N PRO A 96 -2.65 -0.46 -5.55
CA PRO A 96 -1.94 -0.67 -4.30
C PRO A 96 -0.44 -0.94 -4.56
N PRO A 97 0.45 -0.54 -3.65
CA PRO A 97 0.16 0.11 -2.36
C PRO A 97 -0.17 1.60 -2.52
N SER A 98 -1.27 2.04 -1.92
CA SER A 98 -1.80 3.41 -1.99
C SER A 98 -1.18 4.34 -0.94
N TYR A 99 0.15 4.29 -0.81
CA TYR A 99 0.90 5.28 -0.04
C TYR A 99 1.37 6.41 -0.96
N SER A 100 1.69 7.57 -0.36
CA SER A 100 2.03 8.77 -1.10
C SER A 100 3.31 8.64 -1.91
N GLU A 101 4.41 8.11 -1.35
CA GLU A 101 5.67 7.92 -2.11
C GLU A 101 5.52 6.99 -3.34
N PRO A 102 4.84 5.82 -3.26
CA PRO A 102 4.45 5.07 -4.44
C PRO A 102 3.60 5.89 -5.42
N GLY A 103 2.54 6.56 -4.94
CA GLY A 103 1.62 7.34 -5.77
C GLY A 103 2.32 8.47 -6.53
N TYR A 104 3.15 9.25 -5.85
CA TYR A 104 4.01 10.29 -6.45
C TYR A 104 4.90 9.70 -7.56
N SER A 105 5.49 8.53 -7.30
CA SER A 105 6.34 7.86 -8.28
C SER A 105 5.55 7.42 -9.52
N VAL A 106 4.31 6.94 -9.37
CA VAL A 106 3.42 6.62 -10.50
C VAL A 106 3.10 7.88 -11.29
N LEU A 107 2.67 8.95 -10.63
CA LEU A 107 2.28 10.22 -11.26
C LEU A 107 3.40 10.85 -12.09
N LEU A 108 4.66 10.68 -11.67
CA LEU A 108 5.81 11.28 -12.35
C LEU A 108 6.47 10.38 -13.39
N THR A 109 6.38 9.05 -13.24
CA THR A 109 7.02 8.09 -14.16
C THR A 109 6.04 7.47 -15.16
N GLY A 110 4.74 7.48 -14.86
CA GLY A 110 3.73 6.74 -15.60
C GLY A 110 3.84 5.22 -15.42
N ALA A 111 4.58 4.72 -14.44
CA ALA A 111 4.75 3.29 -14.19
C ALA A 111 4.12 2.90 -12.84
N TRP A 112 3.46 1.74 -12.77
CA TRP A 112 2.84 1.26 -11.52
C TRP A 112 3.88 1.04 -10.42
N PRO A 113 3.49 0.97 -9.13
CA PRO A 113 4.43 0.89 -8.01
C PRO A 113 5.51 -0.19 -8.16
N GLU A 114 5.16 -1.35 -8.73
CA GLU A 114 6.11 -2.44 -9.00
C GLU A 114 7.25 -2.05 -9.96
N LEU A 115 7.00 -1.16 -10.92
CA LEU A 115 7.94 -0.79 -11.99
C LEU A 115 8.50 0.64 -11.87
N SER A 116 7.86 1.52 -11.11
CA SER A 116 8.26 2.92 -10.95
C SER A 116 9.65 3.10 -10.32
N ASP A 117 10.09 2.10 -9.53
CA ASP A 117 11.30 2.12 -8.71
C ASP A 117 11.32 3.22 -7.63
N GLY A 118 10.18 3.84 -7.39
CA GLY A 118 9.91 4.52 -6.13
C GLY A 118 9.72 3.51 -5.00
N PRO A 119 9.68 3.97 -3.74
CA PRO A 119 9.38 3.14 -2.59
C PRO A 119 8.02 2.45 -2.69
N ALA A 120 7.91 1.24 -2.11
CA ALA A 120 6.65 0.51 -2.02
C ALA A 120 5.81 0.90 -0.80
N VAL A 121 6.39 1.67 0.12
CA VAL A 121 5.77 2.24 1.32
C VAL A 121 6.41 3.60 1.55
N ASN A 122 5.75 4.45 2.34
CA ASN A 122 6.39 5.69 2.81
C ASN A 122 7.60 5.33 3.70
N LEU A 123 8.74 5.95 3.41
CA LEU A 123 10.02 5.73 4.09
C LEU A 123 10.42 6.96 4.90
N ASP A 124 11.29 6.75 5.87
CA ASP A 124 11.98 7.86 6.51
C ASP A 124 12.85 8.60 5.49
N TYR A 125 12.93 9.93 5.60
CA TYR A 125 13.63 10.79 4.65
C TYR A 125 15.02 10.29 4.22
N ALA A 126 15.79 9.77 5.20
CA ALA A 126 17.15 9.32 4.97
C ALA A 126 17.23 8.14 3.99
N ASP A 127 16.19 7.31 3.97
CA ASP A 127 16.10 6.05 3.25
C ASP A 127 15.37 6.18 1.91
N ILE A 128 14.69 7.31 1.65
CA ILE A 128 14.04 7.59 0.37
C ILE A 128 15.07 7.57 -0.76
N PRO A 129 14.93 6.67 -1.74
CA PRO A 129 15.77 6.65 -2.92
C PRO A 129 15.24 7.60 -4.00
N THR A 130 16.17 8.12 -4.81
CA THR A 130 15.80 8.63 -6.14
C THR A 130 15.41 7.46 -7.03
N PHE A 131 14.25 7.52 -7.68
CA PHE A 131 13.85 6.50 -8.64
C PHE A 131 14.81 6.52 -9.85
N THR A 132 15.14 5.36 -10.42
CA THR A 132 16.06 5.29 -11.60
C THR A 132 15.34 5.48 -12.94
N GLN A 133 14.03 5.73 -12.90
CA GLN A 133 13.13 5.57 -14.04
C GLN A 133 13.07 6.92 -14.74
N ASP A 134 13.02 6.91 -16.07
CA ASP A 134 12.75 8.14 -16.79
C ASP A 134 11.36 8.67 -16.41
N ASN A 135 11.25 9.98 -16.29
CA ASN A 135 10.15 10.67 -15.61
C ASN A 135 9.88 12.02 -16.27
N LEU A 136 8.74 12.61 -15.93
CA LEU A 136 8.25 13.86 -16.49
C LEU A 136 9.25 15.04 -16.33
N PHE A 137 9.86 15.18 -15.15
CA PHE A 137 10.84 16.24 -14.87
C PHE A 137 12.11 16.08 -15.71
N SER A 138 12.63 14.85 -15.77
CA SER A 138 13.80 14.53 -16.59
C SER A 138 13.52 14.70 -18.08
N ALA A 139 12.30 14.38 -18.54
CA ALA A 139 11.87 14.61 -19.92
C ALA A 139 11.76 16.11 -20.26
N ALA A 140 11.18 16.92 -19.38
CA ALA A 140 11.11 18.37 -19.53
C ALA A 140 12.50 19.01 -19.56
N HIS A 141 13.36 18.68 -18.58
CA HIS A 141 14.71 19.22 -18.51
C HIS A 141 15.57 18.82 -19.73
N ARG A 142 15.48 17.57 -20.21
CA ARG A 142 16.15 17.15 -21.46
C ARG A 142 15.68 17.91 -22.70
N ALA A 143 14.42 18.35 -22.71
CA ALA A 143 13.87 19.18 -23.78
C ALA A 143 14.29 20.66 -23.65
N GLY A 144 15.07 21.02 -22.63
CA GLY A 144 15.52 22.39 -22.38
C GLY A 144 14.48 23.26 -21.67
N LEU A 145 13.43 22.65 -21.11
CA LEU A 145 12.40 23.36 -20.34
C LEU A 145 12.88 23.58 -18.90
N GLN A 146 12.52 24.71 -18.32
CA GLN A 146 12.73 24.99 -16.91
C GLN A 146 11.66 24.31 -16.06
N THR A 147 12.07 23.75 -14.92
CA THR A 147 11.24 22.89 -14.07
C THR A 147 11.24 23.40 -12.63
N ALA A 148 10.10 23.23 -11.94
CA ALA A 148 9.96 23.67 -10.56
C ALA A 148 9.15 22.69 -9.70
N VAL A 149 9.54 22.55 -8.43
CA VAL A 149 8.80 21.77 -7.43
C VAL A 149 8.63 22.60 -6.16
N SER A 150 7.38 22.81 -5.75
CA SER A 150 7.06 23.33 -4.42
C SER A 150 6.21 22.29 -3.70
N GLY A 151 6.71 21.71 -2.61
CA GLY A 151 5.97 20.65 -1.93
C GLY A 151 6.62 20.05 -0.71
N TYR A 152 6.08 18.91 -0.29
CA TYR A 152 6.64 18.15 0.81
C TYR A 152 8.04 17.63 0.47
N TYR A 153 8.91 17.51 1.47
CA TYR A 153 10.33 17.28 1.26
C TYR A 153 10.68 15.92 0.63
N TRP A 154 9.76 14.97 0.58
CA TRP A 154 9.97 13.69 -0.10
C TRP A 154 10.31 13.83 -1.58
N PHE A 155 9.73 14.84 -2.26
CA PHE A 155 10.05 15.11 -3.67
C PHE A 155 11.53 15.45 -3.90
N GLU A 156 12.23 16.01 -2.91
CA GLU A 156 13.67 16.30 -2.99
C GLU A 156 14.50 15.03 -3.24
N LYS A 157 14.07 13.92 -2.64
CA LYS A 157 14.79 12.63 -2.70
C LYS A 157 14.31 11.79 -3.87
N LEU A 158 13.00 11.75 -4.12
CA LEU A 158 12.39 10.97 -5.18
C LEU A 158 12.82 11.45 -6.58
N ILE A 159 12.77 12.77 -6.82
CA ILE A 159 13.07 13.36 -8.13
C ILE A 159 14.58 13.59 -8.27
N PRO A 160 15.21 13.21 -9.41
CA PRO A 160 16.59 13.58 -9.69
C PRO A 160 16.75 15.11 -9.68
N GLN A 161 17.45 15.66 -8.68
CA GLN A 161 17.59 17.13 -8.53
C GLN A 161 18.37 17.79 -9.67
N SER A 162 19.08 17.02 -10.51
CA SER A 162 19.64 17.52 -11.77
C SER A 162 18.59 17.87 -12.82
N ALA A 163 17.32 17.56 -12.58
CA ALA A 163 16.18 17.86 -13.43
C ALA A 163 15.15 18.78 -12.73
N VAL A 164 15.57 19.49 -11.67
CA VAL A 164 14.77 20.47 -10.94
C VAL A 164 15.55 21.78 -10.88
N ASP A 165 15.06 22.83 -11.55
CA ASP A 165 15.74 24.13 -11.63
C ASP A 165 15.38 25.05 -10.45
N LEU A 166 14.12 25.02 -10.02
CA LEU A 166 13.58 25.81 -8.90
C LEU A 166 12.93 24.88 -7.89
N SER A 167 13.18 25.09 -6.59
CA SER A 167 12.57 24.24 -5.57
C SER A 167 12.27 24.94 -4.26
N PHE A 168 11.23 24.42 -3.60
CA PHE A 168 10.90 24.69 -2.21
C PHE A 168 10.36 23.39 -1.59
N TYR A 169 10.98 22.98 -0.49
CA TYR A 169 10.65 21.75 0.21
C TYR A 169 10.35 22.06 1.67
N THR A 170 9.14 21.72 2.13
CA THR A 170 8.72 21.93 3.52
C THR A 170 8.78 20.62 4.32
N PRO A 171 9.24 20.63 5.59
CA PRO A 171 9.17 19.51 6.52
C PRO A 171 7.78 19.28 7.15
N GLY A 172 6.85 20.22 6.98
CA GLY A 172 5.49 20.12 7.52
C GLY A 172 4.47 19.68 6.48
N GLU A 173 3.35 19.16 6.98
CA GLU A 173 2.23 18.53 6.27
C GLU A 173 0.88 19.24 6.53
N ASP A 174 0.88 20.28 7.37
CA ASP A 174 -0.34 20.99 7.78
C ASP A 174 -0.68 22.21 6.90
N ARG A 175 -1.76 22.91 7.23
CA ARG A 175 -2.19 24.13 6.53
C ARG A 175 -1.15 25.27 6.49
N VAL A 176 -0.19 25.30 7.43
CA VAL A 176 0.89 26.31 7.44
C VAL A 176 1.94 25.93 6.42
N ALA A 177 2.26 24.64 6.32
CA ALA A 177 3.14 24.10 5.29
C ALA A 177 2.57 24.34 3.88
N ASP A 178 1.29 24.04 3.66
CA ASP A 178 0.63 24.30 2.37
C ASP A 178 0.66 25.77 1.95
N ARG A 179 0.45 26.68 2.91
CA ARG A 179 0.60 28.12 2.65
C ARG A 179 2.02 28.44 2.19
N ALA A 180 3.04 27.92 2.88
CA ALA A 180 4.43 28.16 2.51
C ALA A 180 4.76 27.59 1.11
N VAL A 181 4.23 26.41 0.78
CA VAL A 181 4.37 25.79 -0.55
C VAL A 181 3.78 26.68 -1.64
N VAL A 182 2.57 27.18 -1.45
CA VAL A 182 1.93 28.05 -2.46
C VAL A 182 2.62 29.40 -2.54
N ASP A 183 2.96 30.03 -1.41
CA ASP A 183 3.68 31.31 -1.37
C ASP A 183 5.03 31.24 -2.11
N ALA A 184 5.73 30.09 -2.03
CA ALA A 184 6.97 29.86 -2.76
C ALA A 184 6.75 29.67 -4.28
N ALA A 185 5.63 29.06 -4.69
CA ALA A 185 5.32 28.80 -6.09
C ALA A 185 4.78 30.04 -6.84
N LEU A 186 4.01 30.90 -6.16
CA LEU A 186 3.35 32.06 -6.79
C LEU A 186 4.30 32.97 -7.59
N PRO A 187 5.51 33.33 -7.10
CA PRO A 187 6.46 34.14 -7.88
C PRO A 187 6.94 33.46 -9.16
N TRP A 188 7.13 32.14 -9.16
CA TRP A 188 7.52 31.37 -10.33
C TRP A 188 6.40 31.38 -11.38
N LEU A 189 5.15 31.27 -10.91
CA LEU A 189 3.96 31.30 -11.77
C LEU A 189 3.75 32.68 -12.39
N ALA A 190 3.80 33.74 -11.57
CA ALA A 190 3.61 35.12 -12.01
C ALA A 190 4.72 35.60 -12.96
N GLY A 191 5.96 35.12 -12.75
CA GLY A 191 7.13 35.47 -13.56
C GLY A 191 7.38 34.57 -14.78
N ASP A 192 6.54 33.56 -15.01
CA ASP A 192 6.74 32.53 -16.06
C ASP A 192 8.14 31.88 -16.04
N GLN A 193 8.61 31.54 -14.85
CA GLN A 193 10.00 31.11 -14.65
C GLN A 193 10.26 29.65 -15.01
N ALA A 194 9.21 28.81 -15.06
CA ALA A 194 9.31 27.38 -15.35
C ALA A 194 8.11 26.92 -16.18
N GLN A 195 8.33 25.94 -17.07
CA GLN A 195 7.32 25.38 -17.98
C GLN A 195 6.70 24.08 -17.45
N LEU A 196 7.31 23.44 -16.45
CA LEU A 196 6.69 22.37 -15.66
C LEU A 196 6.80 22.73 -14.19
N VAL A 197 5.66 22.89 -13.50
CA VAL A 197 5.62 23.26 -12.08
C VAL A 197 4.75 22.26 -11.32
N LEU A 198 5.31 21.57 -10.33
CA LEU A 198 4.55 20.77 -9.36
C LEU A 198 4.30 21.58 -8.09
N VAL A 199 3.06 21.66 -7.65
CA VAL A 199 2.64 22.26 -6.38
C VAL A 199 1.90 21.20 -5.57
N HIS A 200 2.42 20.84 -4.40
CA HIS A 200 1.87 19.83 -3.51
C HIS A 200 1.10 20.46 -2.35
N ILE A 201 -0.16 20.05 -2.13
CA ILE A 201 -1.02 20.52 -1.05
C ILE A 201 -1.40 19.31 -0.20
N ASP A 202 -0.95 19.27 1.04
CA ASP A 202 -0.90 18.09 1.91
C ASP A 202 -2.07 18.05 2.92
N GLN A 203 -2.61 19.20 3.31
CA GLN A 203 -3.49 19.31 4.49
C GLN A 203 -4.75 18.43 4.48
N VAL A 204 -5.17 17.91 3.33
CA VAL A 204 -6.29 16.96 3.23
C VAL A 204 -5.88 15.59 3.79
N ASP A 205 -4.70 15.07 3.41
CA ASP A 205 -4.13 13.85 3.98
C ASP A 205 -3.88 14.01 5.49
N TYR A 206 -3.28 15.14 5.89
CA TYR A 206 -3.10 15.51 7.29
C TYR A 206 -4.42 15.45 8.09
N ALA A 207 -5.49 16.06 7.57
CA ALA A 207 -6.80 16.04 8.24
C ALA A 207 -7.38 14.62 8.31
N GLY A 208 -7.11 13.80 7.31
CA GLY A 208 -7.43 12.38 7.30
C GLY A 208 -6.79 11.61 8.46
N HIS A 209 -5.47 11.75 8.64
CA HIS A 209 -4.72 11.06 9.70
C HIS A 209 -4.95 11.62 11.11
N HIS A 210 -5.06 12.95 11.23
CA HIS A 210 -4.97 13.64 12.52
C HIS A 210 -6.26 14.30 12.98
N GLU A 211 -7.24 14.50 12.09
CA GLU A 211 -8.45 15.28 12.39
C GLU A 211 -9.76 14.47 12.19
N GLY A 212 -9.68 13.14 12.23
CA GLY A 212 -10.84 12.24 12.34
C GLY A 212 -11.32 11.63 11.03
N GLY A 213 -10.49 11.62 9.99
CA GLY A 213 -10.78 10.94 8.72
C GLY A 213 -11.76 11.68 7.83
N ALA A 214 -12.05 11.10 6.66
CA ALA A 214 -12.87 11.70 5.61
C ALA A 214 -14.33 11.99 6.03
N LYS A 215 -14.82 11.41 7.13
CA LYS A 215 -16.15 11.72 7.69
C LYS A 215 -16.18 12.91 8.65
N SER A 216 -15.02 13.40 9.08
CA SER A 216 -14.92 14.54 9.97
C SER A 216 -15.24 15.85 9.23
N PRO A 217 -15.91 16.83 9.86
CA PRO A 217 -16.03 18.18 9.29
C PRO A 217 -14.66 18.80 8.96
N ALA A 218 -13.62 18.41 9.69
CA ALA A 218 -12.26 18.89 9.49
C ALA A 218 -11.70 18.55 8.10
N TRP A 219 -12.07 17.38 7.54
CA TRP A 219 -11.72 16.98 6.17
C TRP A 219 -12.26 17.96 5.14
N ASN A 220 -13.55 18.31 5.24
CA ASN A 220 -14.16 19.27 4.32
C ASN A 220 -13.58 20.68 4.48
N GLU A 221 -13.21 21.07 5.71
CA GLU A 221 -12.53 22.35 5.93
C GLU A 221 -11.10 22.34 5.36
N ALA A 222 -10.39 21.21 5.41
CA ALA A 222 -9.09 21.04 4.77
C ALA A 222 -9.20 21.12 3.23
N ALA A 223 -10.15 20.39 2.64
CA ALA A 223 -10.41 20.43 1.21
C ALA A 223 -10.85 21.84 0.73
N ARG A 224 -11.61 22.58 1.55
CA ARG A 224 -11.98 23.97 1.27
C ARG A 224 -10.74 24.89 1.25
N ARG A 225 -9.85 24.76 2.23
CA ARG A 225 -8.59 25.54 2.26
C ARG A 225 -7.68 25.18 1.08
N ALA A 226 -7.61 23.91 0.69
CA ALA A 226 -6.91 23.48 -0.51
C ALA A 226 -7.52 24.10 -1.79
N ASP A 227 -8.86 24.18 -1.88
CA ASP A 227 -9.56 24.84 -3.00
C ASP A 227 -9.33 26.37 -3.03
N ASP A 228 -9.23 27.02 -1.86
CA ASP A 228 -8.88 28.44 -1.77
C ASP A 228 -7.45 28.69 -2.29
N LEU A 229 -6.49 27.83 -1.92
CA LEU A 229 -5.12 27.86 -2.44
C LEU A 229 -5.07 27.61 -3.95
N LEU A 230 -5.86 26.65 -4.44
CA LEU A 230 -6.01 26.38 -5.87
C LEU A 230 -6.51 27.63 -6.62
N ALA A 231 -7.42 28.40 -6.04
CA ALA A 231 -7.90 29.65 -6.63
C ALA A 231 -6.77 30.69 -6.78
N GLU A 232 -5.88 30.79 -5.79
CA GLU A 232 -4.71 31.69 -5.85
C GLU A 232 -3.72 31.26 -6.93
N ILE A 233 -3.48 29.95 -7.08
CA ILE A 233 -2.63 29.37 -8.14
C ILE A 233 -3.21 29.69 -9.52
N VAL A 234 -4.50 29.37 -9.74
CA VAL A 234 -5.20 29.61 -11.01
C VAL A 234 -5.18 31.08 -11.40
N ALA A 235 -5.25 32.00 -10.43
CA ALA A 235 -5.20 33.43 -10.69
C ALA A 235 -3.87 33.92 -11.29
N GLN A 236 -2.80 33.11 -11.23
CA GLN A 236 -1.49 33.40 -11.86
C GLN A 236 -1.36 32.80 -13.27
N LEU A 237 -2.37 32.07 -13.75
CA LEU A 237 -2.31 31.35 -15.02
C LEU A 237 -3.09 32.07 -16.11
N ASP A 238 -2.55 32.07 -17.32
CA ASP A 238 -3.33 32.36 -18.52
C ASP A 238 -3.73 31.03 -19.14
N LEU A 239 -4.93 30.53 -18.82
CA LEU A 239 -5.41 29.23 -19.31
C LEU A 239 -5.61 29.19 -20.84
N SER A 240 -5.47 30.32 -21.57
CA SER A 240 -5.40 30.30 -23.03
C SER A 240 -4.02 29.89 -23.55
N GLN A 241 -2.99 29.93 -22.71
CA GLN A 241 -1.59 29.60 -23.02
C GLN A 241 -1.02 28.49 -22.12
N ASP A 242 -1.55 28.34 -20.91
CA ASP A 242 -1.10 27.41 -19.88
C ASP A 242 -2.09 26.27 -19.70
N THR A 243 -1.60 25.15 -19.20
CA THR A 243 -2.42 24.00 -18.79
C THR A 243 -2.26 23.77 -17.29
N LEU A 244 -3.37 23.47 -16.63
CA LEU A 244 -3.43 23.08 -15.22
C LEU A 244 -3.96 21.65 -15.11
N LEU A 245 -3.24 20.79 -14.39
CA LEU A 245 -3.73 19.52 -13.87
C LEU A 245 -4.01 19.68 -12.37
N VAL A 246 -5.18 19.20 -11.94
CA VAL A 246 -5.48 18.96 -10.52
C VAL A 246 -5.84 17.48 -10.37
N THR A 247 -5.12 16.79 -9.49
CA THR A 247 -5.32 15.36 -9.20
C THR A 247 -4.96 15.02 -7.75
N SER A 248 -5.14 13.76 -7.38
CA SER A 248 -4.61 13.15 -6.17
C SER A 248 -3.73 11.93 -6.49
N ASP A 249 -3.00 11.45 -5.50
CA ASP A 249 -2.13 10.28 -5.51
C ASP A 249 -2.80 9.04 -4.87
N HIS A 250 -3.73 9.27 -3.93
CA HIS A 250 -4.61 8.26 -3.35
C HIS A 250 -5.86 8.89 -2.72
N GLY A 251 -6.69 8.08 -2.06
CA GLY A 251 -7.72 8.55 -1.13
C GLY A 251 -7.43 8.14 0.32
N GLN A 252 -8.41 8.30 1.22
CA GLN A 252 -8.38 7.70 2.56
C GLN A 252 -9.67 6.95 2.89
N ILE A 253 -9.58 5.95 3.76
CA ILE A 253 -10.77 5.32 4.35
C ILE A 253 -11.53 6.31 5.25
N ASP A 254 -12.81 6.03 5.49
CA ASP A 254 -13.70 6.93 6.25
C ASP A 254 -13.17 7.33 7.64
N ALA A 255 -12.44 6.41 8.28
CA ALA A 255 -11.87 6.59 9.62
C ALA A 255 -10.49 7.28 9.63
N GLY A 256 -9.92 7.56 8.46
CA GLY A 256 -8.53 7.98 8.28
C GLY A 256 -7.60 6.80 7.99
N GLY A 257 -6.61 7.03 7.12
CA GLY A 257 -5.59 6.07 6.71
C GLY A 257 -5.71 5.55 5.27
N HIS A 258 -4.58 5.08 4.73
CA HIS A 258 -4.40 4.62 3.34
C HIS A 258 -3.20 3.64 3.25
N GLY A 259 -2.87 3.15 2.06
CA GLY A 259 -1.78 2.19 1.82
C GLY A 259 -2.24 0.81 1.34
N GLY A 260 -3.52 0.49 1.52
CA GLY A 260 -4.11 -0.80 1.13
C GLY A 260 -4.80 -0.81 -0.23
N ASP A 261 -5.68 -1.79 -0.41
CA ASP A 261 -6.49 -2.04 -1.62
C ASP A 261 -7.97 -1.68 -1.43
N ASP A 262 -8.29 -0.85 -0.44
CA ASP A 262 -9.66 -0.37 -0.21
C ASP A 262 -10.12 0.44 -1.44
N PRO A 263 -11.32 0.19 -2.01
CA PRO A 263 -11.73 0.87 -3.25
C PRO A 263 -11.69 2.40 -3.16
N VAL A 264 -11.98 2.97 -1.99
CA VAL A 264 -12.02 4.43 -1.80
C VAL A 264 -10.63 5.09 -1.79
N VAL A 265 -9.57 4.32 -1.52
CA VAL A 265 -8.19 4.84 -1.52
C VAL A 265 -7.50 4.73 -2.87
N LEU A 266 -8.20 4.16 -3.87
CA LEU A 266 -7.70 3.93 -5.23
C LEU A 266 -8.51 4.67 -6.30
N VAL A 267 -9.27 5.69 -5.89
CA VAL A 267 -10.18 6.44 -6.76
C VAL A 267 -9.97 7.94 -6.53
N GLU A 268 -9.27 8.54 -7.47
CA GLU A 268 -8.77 9.92 -7.39
C GLU A 268 -9.51 10.83 -8.38
N PRO A 269 -9.59 12.14 -8.13
CA PRO A 269 -10.11 13.10 -9.10
C PRO A 269 -9.09 13.36 -10.20
N PHE A 270 -9.54 13.52 -11.44
CA PHE A 270 -8.72 14.08 -12.52
C PHE A 270 -9.42 15.27 -13.17
N VAL A 271 -8.79 16.44 -13.14
CA VAL A 271 -9.24 17.65 -13.83
C VAL A 271 -8.06 18.29 -14.57
N LEU A 272 -8.16 18.35 -15.90
CA LEU A 272 -7.18 18.98 -16.78
C LEU A 272 -7.84 20.15 -17.51
N VAL A 273 -7.23 21.33 -17.52
CA VAL A 273 -7.86 22.55 -18.09
C VAL A 273 -6.83 23.48 -18.70
N GLY A 274 -7.22 24.19 -19.76
CA GLY A 274 -6.42 25.23 -20.39
C GLY A 274 -5.94 24.88 -21.81
N ALA A 275 -4.81 25.44 -22.21
CA ALA A 275 -4.25 25.28 -23.56
C ALA A 275 -4.00 23.82 -23.90
N GLY A 276 -4.30 23.43 -25.14
CA GLY A 276 -4.14 22.05 -25.60
C GLY A 276 -5.13 21.04 -25.00
N VAL A 277 -6.17 21.48 -24.27
CA VAL A 277 -7.17 20.62 -23.65
C VAL A 277 -8.54 20.79 -24.31
N LYS A 278 -9.23 19.68 -24.56
CA LYS A 278 -10.62 19.62 -25.03
C LYS A 278 -11.56 19.47 -23.83
N PRO A 279 -12.42 20.46 -23.55
CA PRO A 279 -13.34 20.35 -22.42
C PRO A 279 -14.34 19.20 -22.57
N GLY A 280 -14.63 18.48 -21.49
CA GLY A 280 -15.55 17.36 -21.52
C GLY A 280 -15.53 16.48 -20.27
N SER A 281 -16.54 15.63 -20.14
CA SER A 281 -16.55 14.50 -19.21
C SER A 281 -16.16 13.26 -19.99
N TYR A 282 -15.09 12.61 -19.56
CA TYR A 282 -14.50 11.46 -20.24
C TYR A 282 -14.69 10.19 -19.40
N PRO A 283 -14.51 9.00 -20.01
CA PRO A 283 -14.40 7.75 -19.25
C PRO A 283 -13.26 7.78 -18.24
N ASP A 284 -13.33 6.84 -17.29
CA ASP A 284 -12.28 6.62 -16.30
C ASP A 284 -10.92 6.37 -16.96
N ILE A 285 -9.88 6.88 -16.32
CA ILE A 285 -8.48 6.74 -16.75
C ILE A 285 -7.71 5.89 -15.74
N GLN A 286 -6.43 5.63 -16.01
CA GLN A 286 -5.51 5.04 -15.04
C GLN A 286 -4.45 6.06 -14.67
N MET A 287 -3.95 6.03 -13.43
CA MET A 287 -3.01 7.03 -12.94
C MET A 287 -1.72 7.09 -13.77
N VAL A 288 -1.32 5.95 -14.33
CA VAL A 288 -0.19 5.82 -15.25
C VAL A 288 -0.35 6.60 -16.56
N ASP A 289 -1.57 7.01 -16.94
CA ASP A 289 -1.86 7.80 -18.14
C ASP A 289 -1.48 9.29 -17.97
N ILE A 290 -1.29 9.75 -16.73
CA ILE A 290 -1.04 11.17 -16.41
C ILE A 290 0.32 11.63 -16.96
N ALA A 291 1.41 10.97 -16.56
CA ALA A 291 2.76 11.35 -16.98
C ALA A 291 2.95 11.43 -18.51
N PRO A 292 2.56 10.42 -19.33
CA PRO A 292 2.69 10.51 -20.78
C PRO A 292 1.77 11.59 -21.39
N THR A 293 0.60 11.84 -20.78
CA THR A 293 -0.33 12.90 -21.22
C THR A 293 0.29 14.30 -21.03
N LEU A 294 0.89 14.57 -19.88
CA LEU A 294 1.58 15.84 -19.64
C LEU A 294 2.83 15.99 -20.51
N ALA A 295 3.57 14.90 -20.75
CA ALA A 295 4.71 14.90 -21.66
C ALA A 295 4.30 15.27 -23.10
N ALA A 296 3.16 14.76 -23.58
CA ALA A 296 2.63 15.09 -24.90
C ALA A 296 2.20 16.57 -25.02
N LEU A 297 1.59 17.13 -23.97
CA LEU A 297 1.27 18.57 -23.90
C LEU A 297 2.54 19.44 -23.98
N LEU A 298 3.61 19.04 -23.31
CA LEU A 298 4.89 19.75 -23.31
C LEU A 298 5.76 19.44 -24.55
N GLY A 299 5.33 18.55 -25.44
CA GLY A 299 6.10 18.13 -26.62
C GLY A 299 7.39 17.36 -26.28
N THR A 300 7.55 16.88 -25.05
CA THR A 300 8.75 16.15 -24.58
C THR A 300 8.71 14.70 -25.04
N ASN A 301 9.70 13.89 -24.65
CA ASN A 301 9.59 12.44 -24.83
C ASN A 301 8.58 11.86 -23.82
N LEU A 302 7.94 10.75 -24.19
CA LEU A 302 7.18 9.94 -23.25
C LEU A 302 8.15 9.35 -22.19
N PRO A 303 7.80 9.35 -20.89
CA PRO A 303 8.60 8.67 -19.88
C PRO A 303 8.89 7.22 -20.28
N ALA A 304 10.16 6.80 -20.24
CA ALA A 304 10.58 5.54 -20.84
C ALA A 304 9.91 4.30 -20.24
N SER A 305 9.51 4.36 -18.97
CA SER A 305 8.84 3.26 -18.26
C SER A 305 7.32 3.38 -18.22
N THR A 306 6.73 4.36 -18.91
CA THR A 306 5.27 4.55 -18.85
C THR A 306 4.52 3.30 -19.28
N GLN A 307 3.56 2.88 -18.45
CA GLN A 307 2.59 1.84 -18.71
C GLN A 307 1.26 2.40 -19.22
N GLY A 308 1.05 3.70 -19.03
CA GLY A 308 -0.13 4.41 -19.50
C GLY A 308 -0.02 4.91 -20.94
N GLN A 309 -1.16 5.31 -21.47
CA GLN A 309 -1.33 5.90 -22.79
C GLN A 309 -1.52 7.42 -22.70
N VAL A 310 -1.21 8.12 -23.79
CA VAL A 310 -1.56 9.54 -23.92
C VAL A 310 -3.08 9.65 -24.11
N LEU A 311 -3.75 10.46 -23.29
CA LEU A 311 -5.19 10.67 -23.33
C LEU A 311 -5.61 11.60 -24.49
N THR A 312 -5.30 11.23 -25.73
CA THR A 312 -5.45 12.09 -26.92
C THR A 312 -6.87 12.62 -27.15
N ASP A 313 -7.89 11.91 -26.67
CA ASP A 313 -9.29 12.35 -26.77
C ASP A 313 -9.58 13.60 -25.94
N MET A 314 -8.79 13.84 -24.89
CA MET A 314 -8.83 15.02 -24.03
C MET A 314 -7.96 16.17 -24.55
N LEU A 315 -7.18 15.97 -25.61
CA LEU A 315 -6.13 16.91 -26.02
C LEU A 315 -6.33 17.47 -27.43
N ASP A 316 -5.99 18.73 -27.62
CA ASP A 316 -5.82 19.39 -28.91
C ASP A 316 -4.32 19.62 -29.16
N LEU A 317 -3.65 18.58 -29.65
CA LEU A 317 -2.19 18.57 -29.85
C LEU A 317 -1.80 19.12 -31.23
N PRO A 318 -0.61 19.74 -31.37
CA PRO A 318 -0.06 20.13 -32.67
C PRO A 318 0.02 18.96 -33.66
N GLU A 319 -0.18 19.23 -34.95
CA GLU A 319 -0.17 18.21 -36.01
C GLU A 319 1.12 17.39 -36.03
N GLN A 320 2.26 18.04 -35.80
CA GLN A 320 3.57 17.36 -35.70
C GLN A 320 3.61 16.36 -34.54
N THR A 321 3.10 16.75 -33.38
CA THR A 321 3.04 15.93 -32.17
C THR A 321 2.11 14.74 -32.37
N LEU A 322 0.93 14.96 -32.96
CA LEU A 322 -0.01 13.89 -33.34
C LEU A 322 0.58 12.91 -34.35
N ALA A 323 1.35 13.40 -35.33
CA ALA A 323 2.01 12.55 -36.32
C ALA A 323 3.16 11.73 -35.74
N ALA A 324 3.90 12.26 -34.76
CA ALA A 324 5.03 11.58 -34.11
C ALA A 324 4.59 10.55 -33.06
N LEU A 325 3.45 10.79 -32.39
CA LEU A 325 3.00 10.03 -31.24
C LEU A 325 2.88 8.52 -31.49
N PRO A 326 2.26 8.01 -32.58
CA PRO A 326 2.18 6.57 -32.83
C PRO A 326 3.54 5.88 -32.82
N ALA A 327 4.53 6.45 -33.50
CA ALA A 327 5.88 5.88 -33.57
C ALA A 327 6.60 5.94 -32.21
N ALA A 328 6.44 7.05 -31.49
CA ALA A 328 7.00 7.22 -30.14
C ALA A 328 6.40 6.22 -29.14
N THR A 329 5.08 6.04 -29.14
CA THR A 329 4.37 5.06 -28.30
C THR A 329 4.84 3.65 -28.60
N GLN A 330 4.89 3.25 -29.88
CA GLN A 330 5.38 1.91 -30.24
C GLN A 330 6.83 1.68 -29.78
N ALA A 331 7.72 2.65 -30.02
CA ALA A 331 9.12 2.53 -29.64
C ALA A 331 9.29 2.44 -28.12
N GLN A 332 8.59 3.28 -27.36
CA GLN A 332 8.65 3.30 -25.90
C GLN A 332 8.08 2.00 -25.31
N GLN A 333 6.88 1.58 -25.70
CA GLN A 333 6.25 0.36 -25.19
C GLN A 333 7.05 -0.90 -25.54
N THR A 334 7.63 -0.96 -26.75
CA THR A 334 8.53 -2.05 -27.15
C THR A 334 9.79 -2.08 -26.28
N ALA A 335 10.38 -0.91 -25.98
CA ALA A 335 11.56 -0.81 -25.12
C ALA A 335 11.26 -1.26 -23.69
N LEU A 336 10.13 -0.83 -23.13
CA LEU A 336 9.66 -1.25 -21.80
C LEU A 336 9.44 -2.77 -21.76
N LEU A 337 8.69 -3.35 -22.70
CA LEU A 337 8.44 -4.79 -22.75
C LEU A 337 9.75 -5.59 -22.86
N LYS A 338 10.70 -5.11 -23.67
CA LYS A 338 12.02 -5.75 -23.81
C LYS A 338 12.84 -5.66 -22.51
N ALA A 339 12.87 -4.50 -21.85
CA ALA A 339 13.56 -4.32 -20.59
C ALA A 339 12.96 -5.22 -19.50
N TYR A 340 11.63 -5.27 -19.41
CA TYR A 340 10.92 -6.13 -18.47
C TYR A 340 11.15 -7.61 -18.72
N SER A 341 11.04 -8.05 -19.97
CA SER A 341 11.37 -9.43 -20.38
C SER A 341 12.80 -9.82 -20.00
N ALA A 342 13.77 -8.93 -20.23
CA ALA A 342 15.16 -9.14 -19.85
C ALA A 342 15.37 -9.22 -18.34
N GLY A 343 14.78 -8.27 -17.58
CA GLY A 343 14.85 -8.26 -16.11
C GLY A 343 14.21 -9.49 -15.46
N MET A 344 13.14 -10.00 -16.08
CA MET A 344 12.40 -11.17 -15.61
C MET A 344 13.01 -12.51 -16.05
N GLY A 345 13.89 -12.50 -17.05
CA GLY A 345 14.44 -13.71 -17.66
C GLY A 345 13.40 -14.58 -18.38
N VAL A 346 12.31 -13.96 -18.87
CA VAL A 346 11.21 -14.62 -19.57
C VAL A 346 11.05 -13.98 -20.94
N ALA A 347 10.96 -14.78 -22.00
CA ALA A 347 10.86 -14.26 -23.37
C ALA A 347 9.58 -13.43 -23.57
N ALA A 348 9.71 -12.24 -24.16
CA ALA A 348 8.57 -11.40 -24.49
C ALA A 348 7.72 -12.04 -25.61
N PRO A 349 6.38 -12.02 -25.49
CA PRO A 349 5.53 -12.30 -26.64
C PRO A 349 5.70 -11.19 -27.70
N ALA A 350 5.46 -11.53 -28.96
CA ALA A 350 5.50 -10.55 -30.04
C ALA A 350 4.27 -9.63 -29.96
N VAL A 351 4.50 -8.34 -29.73
CA VAL A 351 3.49 -7.28 -29.81
C VAL A 351 3.93 -6.30 -30.89
N ALA A 352 2.98 -5.81 -31.69
CA ALA A 352 3.25 -4.88 -32.78
C ALA A 352 2.22 -3.73 -32.76
N GLY A 353 2.61 -2.59 -33.32
CA GLY A 353 1.76 -1.39 -33.37
C GLY A 353 1.78 -0.60 -32.08
N THR A 354 0.70 0.14 -31.84
CA THR A 354 0.60 1.21 -30.83
C THR A 354 -0.41 0.92 -29.71
N ASP A 355 -0.98 -0.29 -29.68
CA ASP A 355 -1.95 -0.68 -28.68
C ASP A 355 -1.26 -0.91 -27.33
N VAL A 356 -1.29 0.12 -26.47
CA VAL A 356 -0.68 0.09 -25.13
C VAL A 356 -1.26 -1.06 -24.30
N ALA A 357 -2.56 -1.34 -24.39
CA ALA A 357 -3.19 -2.43 -23.65
C ALA A 357 -2.62 -3.80 -24.05
N ALA A 358 -2.27 -4.01 -25.31
CA ALA A 358 -1.61 -5.23 -25.76
C ALA A 358 -0.19 -5.39 -25.16
N TYR A 359 0.58 -4.30 -25.03
CA TYR A 359 1.88 -4.35 -24.35
C TYR A 359 1.73 -4.60 -22.84
N GLN A 360 0.75 -3.98 -22.19
CA GLN A 360 0.49 -4.21 -20.77
C GLN A 360 0.00 -5.64 -20.51
N ALA A 361 -0.81 -6.21 -21.38
CA ALA A 361 -1.20 -7.62 -21.32
C ALA A 361 0.02 -8.56 -21.48
N ALA A 362 0.98 -8.21 -22.34
CA ALA A 362 2.23 -8.96 -22.49
C ALA A 362 3.10 -8.90 -21.22
N ILE A 363 3.26 -7.72 -20.60
CA ILE A 363 3.95 -7.54 -19.31
C ILE A 363 3.25 -8.37 -18.22
N ALA A 364 1.93 -8.30 -18.14
CA ALA A 364 1.13 -9.08 -17.19
C ALA A 364 1.29 -10.59 -17.40
N SER A 365 1.35 -11.07 -18.65
CA SER A 365 1.60 -12.48 -18.97
C SER A 365 2.99 -12.93 -18.50
N ILE A 366 4.04 -12.15 -18.76
CA ILE A 366 5.40 -12.43 -18.29
C ILE A 366 5.43 -12.52 -16.75
N ARG A 367 4.76 -11.57 -16.09
CA ARG A 367 4.60 -11.55 -14.63
C ARG A 367 3.91 -12.82 -14.13
N ALA A 368 2.78 -13.17 -14.73
CA ALA A 368 1.97 -14.32 -14.35
C ALA A 368 2.72 -15.64 -14.51
N ASP A 369 3.46 -15.83 -15.61
CA ASP A 369 4.26 -17.03 -15.84
C ASP A 369 5.35 -17.20 -14.77
N ARG A 370 6.04 -16.10 -14.44
CA ARG A 370 7.07 -16.12 -13.40
C ARG A 370 6.49 -16.43 -12.02
N ILE A 371 5.40 -15.75 -11.66
CA ILE A 371 4.70 -15.96 -10.39
C ILE A 371 4.17 -17.40 -10.28
N ALA A 372 3.60 -17.96 -11.35
CA ALA A 372 3.08 -19.32 -11.35
C ALA A 372 4.17 -20.36 -11.05
N CYS A 373 5.35 -20.23 -11.67
CA CYS A 373 6.50 -21.09 -11.38
C CYS A 373 6.95 -21.01 -9.92
N GLU A 374 6.93 -19.83 -9.31
CA GLU A 374 7.35 -19.62 -7.91
C GLU A 374 6.27 -20.06 -6.90
N ARG A 375 4.98 -19.96 -7.24
CA ARG A 375 3.86 -20.32 -6.36
C ARG A 375 3.69 -21.82 -6.19
N LEU A 376 3.83 -22.62 -7.24
CA LEU A 376 3.58 -24.08 -7.19
C LEU A 376 4.32 -24.82 -6.05
N PRO A 377 5.65 -24.69 -5.88
CA PRO A 377 6.35 -25.35 -4.78
C PRO A 377 5.93 -24.81 -3.41
N ARG A 378 5.65 -23.50 -3.30
CA ARG A 378 5.19 -22.86 -2.05
C ARG A 378 3.80 -23.34 -1.66
N ILE A 379 2.88 -23.47 -2.62
CA ILE A 379 1.55 -24.05 -2.42
C ILE A 379 1.68 -25.49 -1.89
N GLY A 380 2.52 -26.32 -2.53
CA GLY A 380 2.77 -27.69 -2.08
C GLY A 380 3.25 -27.74 -0.62
N LEU A 381 4.23 -26.91 -0.27
CA LEU A 381 4.74 -26.81 1.09
C LEU A 381 3.68 -26.29 2.08
N ALA A 382 2.94 -25.24 1.72
CA ALA A 382 1.87 -24.67 2.53
C ALA A 382 0.77 -25.68 2.84
N VAL A 383 0.37 -26.48 1.85
CA VAL A 383 -0.62 -27.56 2.02
C VAL A 383 -0.08 -28.62 2.98
N VAL A 384 1.17 -29.08 2.82
CA VAL A 384 1.77 -30.06 3.74
C VAL A 384 1.81 -29.53 5.17
N LEU A 385 2.30 -28.30 5.37
CA LEU A 385 2.37 -27.66 6.68
C LEU A 385 0.98 -27.45 7.30
N GLY A 386 -0.03 -27.11 6.50
CA GLY A 386 -1.41 -26.96 6.93
C GLY A 386 -2.09 -28.28 7.28
N LEU A 387 -1.75 -29.39 6.61
CA LEU A 387 -2.36 -30.71 6.82
C LEU A 387 -1.81 -31.43 8.06
N ILE A 388 -0.54 -31.23 8.43
CA ILE A 388 0.07 -31.94 9.57
C ILE A 388 -0.74 -31.72 10.87
N PRO A 389 -1.03 -30.48 11.31
CA PRO A 389 -1.81 -30.26 12.52
C PRO A 389 -3.26 -30.72 12.36
N LEU A 390 -3.85 -30.59 11.17
CA LEU A 390 -5.21 -31.06 10.89
C LEU A 390 -5.34 -32.58 11.09
N VAL A 391 -4.41 -33.34 10.52
CA VAL A 391 -4.34 -34.80 10.69
C VAL A 391 -4.11 -35.13 12.16
N MET A 392 -3.24 -34.41 12.86
CA MET A 392 -3.04 -34.62 14.30
C MET A 392 -4.30 -34.36 15.13
N LEU A 393 -5.06 -33.31 14.82
CA LEU A 393 -6.34 -33.00 15.47
C LEU A 393 -7.37 -34.10 15.19
N PHE A 394 -7.45 -34.58 13.93
CA PHE A 394 -8.35 -35.65 13.52
C PHE A 394 -8.02 -36.99 14.17
N LEU A 395 -6.76 -37.42 14.14
CA LEU A 395 -6.31 -38.67 14.78
C LEU A 395 -6.57 -38.65 16.29
N LYS A 396 -6.51 -37.47 16.91
CA LYS A 396 -6.78 -37.28 18.34
C LYS A 396 -8.22 -36.91 18.68
N ARG A 397 -9.17 -36.91 17.74
CA ARG A 397 -10.55 -36.42 17.92
C ARG A 397 -11.30 -36.98 19.13
N ARG A 398 -10.98 -38.21 19.57
CA ARG A 398 -11.58 -38.86 20.75
C ARG A 398 -10.94 -38.48 22.09
N SER A 399 -9.93 -37.61 22.11
CA SER A 399 -9.14 -37.25 23.30
C SER A 399 -9.47 -35.86 23.90
N GLY A 400 -10.65 -35.31 23.59
CA GLY A 400 -11.06 -33.98 24.04
C GLY A 400 -10.64 -32.84 23.11
N THR A 401 -10.10 -33.14 21.92
CA THR A 401 -9.68 -32.16 20.89
C THR A 401 -10.78 -31.18 20.50
N ALA A 402 -12.05 -31.59 20.55
CA ALA A 402 -13.19 -30.72 20.26
C ALA A 402 -13.24 -29.48 21.17
N TRP A 403 -12.83 -29.60 22.44
CA TRP A 403 -12.76 -28.47 23.37
C TRP A 403 -11.70 -27.46 22.94
N PHE A 404 -10.53 -27.92 22.51
CA PHE A 404 -9.44 -27.04 22.10
C PHE A 404 -9.73 -26.36 20.76
N LEU A 405 -10.35 -27.08 19.82
CA LEU A 405 -10.83 -26.48 18.57
C LEU A 405 -11.93 -25.44 18.85
N GLY A 406 -12.90 -25.76 19.72
CA GLY A 406 -13.93 -24.80 20.13
C GLY A 406 -13.36 -23.55 20.80
N GLY A 407 -12.34 -23.69 21.66
CA GLY A 407 -11.65 -22.57 22.27
C GLY A 407 -10.84 -21.73 21.30
N ALA A 408 -10.19 -22.37 20.32
CA ALA A 408 -9.47 -21.68 19.25
C ALA A 408 -10.42 -20.91 18.33
N ILE A 409 -11.59 -21.48 18.00
CA ILE A 409 -12.65 -20.79 17.26
C ILE A 409 -13.20 -19.62 18.08
N LEU A 410 -13.42 -19.81 19.39
CA LEU A 410 -13.86 -18.72 20.28
C LEU A 410 -12.83 -17.59 20.34
N PHE A 411 -11.54 -17.89 20.35
CA PHE A 411 -10.49 -16.87 20.25
C PHE A 411 -10.64 -16.04 18.97
N GLN A 412 -10.75 -16.70 17.81
CA GLN A 412 -10.92 -16.01 16.53
C GLN A 412 -12.20 -15.16 16.53
N ALA A 413 -13.31 -15.72 17.03
CA ALA A 413 -14.57 -15.01 17.11
C ALA A 413 -14.47 -13.75 17.97
N LEU A 414 -13.87 -13.84 19.18
CA LEU A 414 -13.70 -12.69 20.07
C LEU A 414 -12.76 -11.63 19.49
N PHE A 415 -11.64 -12.06 18.92
CA PHE A 415 -10.66 -11.17 18.30
C PHE A 415 -11.29 -10.38 17.15
N HIS A 416 -11.88 -11.08 16.19
CA HIS A 416 -12.46 -10.47 14.99
C HIS A 416 -13.76 -9.72 15.29
N PHE A 417 -14.52 -10.14 16.31
CA PHE A 417 -15.68 -9.39 16.77
C PHE A 417 -15.28 -8.01 17.29
N ARG A 418 -14.25 -7.94 18.16
CA ARG A 418 -13.73 -6.65 18.61
C ARG A 418 -13.16 -5.84 17.45
N TYR A 419 -12.30 -6.46 16.64
CA TYR A 419 -11.60 -5.81 15.52
C TYR A 419 -12.58 -5.13 14.55
N ALA A 420 -13.52 -5.90 14.00
CA ALA A 420 -14.39 -5.43 12.93
C ALA A 420 -15.68 -4.76 13.42
N PHE A 421 -16.29 -5.25 14.51
CA PHE A 421 -17.63 -4.81 14.91
C PHE A 421 -17.64 -3.82 16.06
N LEU A 422 -16.75 -3.96 17.06
CA LEU A 422 -16.68 -3.00 18.18
C LEU A 422 -15.87 -1.77 17.79
N ASP A 423 -14.71 -2.00 17.17
CA ASP A 423 -13.74 -0.93 16.89
C ASP A 423 -13.78 -0.49 15.41
N GLY A 424 -14.61 -1.13 14.57
CA GLY A 424 -14.86 -0.70 13.19
C GLY A 424 -13.64 -0.74 12.26
N LYS A 425 -12.61 -1.53 12.57
CA LYS A 425 -11.36 -1.57 11.80
C LYS A 425 -11.53 -2.33 10.48
N VAL A 426 -10.82 -1.86 9.46
CA VAL A 426 -10.74 -2.50 8.13
C VAL A 426 -9.59 -3.51 8.09
N TYR A 427 -9.77 -4.61 7.35
CA TYR A 427 -8.71 -5.61 7.17
C TYR A 427 -7.76 -5.23 6.03
N SER A 428 -7.06 -4.12 6.21
CA SER A 428 -6.24 -3.49 5.19
C SER A 428 -5.09 -2.70 5.83
N LEU A 429 -4.02 -2.47 5.07
CA LEU A 429 -2.92 -1.58 5.48
C LEU A 429 -3.43 -0.17 5.82
N SER A 430 -4.51 0.28 5.16
CA SER A 430 -5.17 1.57 5.45
C SER A 430 -5.68 1.70 6.88
N GLY A 431 -5.87 0.59 7.61
CA GLY A 431 -6.28 0.60 9.02
C GLY A 431 -5.12 0.75 10.02
N ILE A 432 -3.87 0.87 9.53
CA ILE A 432 -2.66 1.01 10.34
C ILE A 432 -2.28 2.49 10.44
N THR A 433 -2.53 3.09 11.61
CA THR A 433 -2.11 4.48 11.91
C THR A 433 -0.62 4.58 12.23
N SER A 434 -0.11 3.59 12.96
CA SER A 434 1.31 3.45 13.28
C SER A 434 1.64 1.99 13.63
N GLN A 435 2.90 1.61 13.46
CA GLN A 435 3.37 0.27 13.85
C GLN A 435 3.15 0.01 15.36
N ALA A 436 3.36 1.03 16.19
CA ALA A 436 3.22 0.95 17.64
C ALA A 436 1.76 0.73 18.07
N ASP A 437 0.82 1.47 17.48
CA ASP A 437 -0.61 1.34 17.78
C ASP A 437 -1.15 0.01 17.30
N PHE A 438 -0.79 -0.39 16.08
CA PHE A 438 -1.18 -1.68 15.51
C PHE A 438 -0.71 -2.85 16.40
N THR A 439 0.55 -2.83 16.81
CA THR A 439 1.11 -3.87 17.68
C THR A 439 0.42 -3.86 19.05
N SER A 440 0.26 -2.69 19.66
CA SER A 440 -0.39 -2.54 20.98
C SER A 440 -1.84 -3.00 20.97
N TYR A 441 -2.57 -2.72 19.88
CA TYR A 441 -3.93 -3.18 19.68
C TYR A 441 -4.01 -4.70 19.64
N ILE A 442 -3.16 -5.35 18.83
CA ILE A 442 -3.17 -6.82 18.68
C ILE A 442 -2.75 -7.50 19.99
N VAL A 443 -1.75 -6.96 20.69
CA VAL A 443 -1.34 -7.44 22.03
C VAL A 443 -2.53 -7.45 22.98
N THR A 444 -3.26 -6.33 23.06
CA THR A 444 -4.37 -6.16 23.99
C THR A 444 -5.56 -7.04 23.61
N THR A 445 -6.00 -6.96 22.35
CA THR A 445 -7.16 -7.71 21.85
C THR A 445 -6.92 -9.21 21.83
N GLY A 446 -5.75 -9.64 21.34
CA GLY A 446 -5.33 -11.04 21.37
C GLY A 446 -5.16 -11.57 22.79
N GLY A 447 -4.53 -10.80 23.68
CA GLY A 447 -4.36 -11.18 25.09
C GLY A 447 -5.70 -11.42 25.79
N ILE A 448 -6.65 -10.48 25.65
CA ILE A 448 -7.99 -10.58 26.24
C ILE A 448 -8.75 -11.78 25.66
N ALA A 449 -8.79 -11.92 24.32
CA ALA A 449 -9.46 -13.03 23.66
C ALA A 449 -8.88 -14.39 24.11
N LEU A 450 -7.55 -14.50 24.25
CA LEU A 450 -6.89 -15.71 24.70
C LEU A 450 -7.26 -16.07 26.15
N VAL A 451 -7.24 -15.09 27.06
CA VAL A 451 -7.60 -15.31 28.47
C VAL A 451 -9.06 -15.73 28.62
N ILE A 452 -9.98 -15.11 27.88
CA ILE A 452 -11.40 -15.48 27.90
C ILE A 452 -11.58 -16.91 27.39
N SER A 453 -11.05 -17.21 26.20
CA SER A 453 -11.13 -18.55 25.61
C SER A 453 -10.51 -19.61 26.51
N TRP A 454 -9.34 -19.33 27.09
CA TRP A 454 -8.69 -20.22 28.05
C TRP A 454 -9.55 -20.46 29.29
N THR A 455 -10.11 -19.41 29.88
CA THR A 455 -10.95 -19.50 31.09
C THR A 455 -12.19 -20.37 30.82
N VAL A 456 -12.90 -20.09 29.72
CA VAL A 456 -14.08 -20.87 29.31
C VAL A 456 -13.73 -22.35 29.15
N ILE A 457 -12.65 -22.66 28.42
CA ILE A 457 -12.24 -24.04 28.19
C ILE A 457 -11.78 -24.74 29.47
N MET A 458 -10.99 -24.08 30.32
CA MET A 458 -10.50 -24.68 31.57
C MET A 458 -11.64 -25.02 32.54
N LEU A 459 -12.66 -24.16 32.62
CA LEU A 459 -13.84 -24.38 33.47
C LEU A 459 -14.77 -25.44 32.86
N ALA A 460 -15.15 -25.31 31.59
CA ALA A 460 -16.12 -26.20 30.94
C ALA A 460 -15.62 -27.65 30.82
N SER A 461 -14.32 -27.83 30.56
CA SER A 461 -13.72 -29.18 30.46
C SER A 461 -13.38 -29.80 31.83
N GLY A 462 -13.41 -29.01 32.90
CA GLY A 462 -12.99 -29.40 34.24
C GLY A 462 -11.51 -29.75 34.36
N LEU A 463 -10.65 -29.32 33.43
CA LEU A 463 -9.24 -29.69 33.37
C LEU A 463 -8.45 -29.27 34.62
N LEU A 464 -8.80 -28.14 35.24
CA LEU A 464 -8.17 -27.67 36.49
C LEU A 464 -8.34 -28.68 37.63
N ARG A 465 -9.49 -29.38 37.68
CA ARG A 465 -9.79 -30.38 38.71
C ARG A 465 -9.04 -31.70 38.52
N ARG A 466 -8.50 -31.94 37.32
CA ARG A 466 -7.78 -33.18 36.95
C ARG A 466 -6.28 -33.13 37.31
N GLY A 467 -5.83 -32.08 37.99
CA GLY A 467 -4.46 -31.90 38.46
C GLY A 467 -3.54 -31.10 37.52
N PRO A 468 -2.36 -30.68 38.02
CA PRO A 468 -1.50 -29.69 37.35
C PRO A 468 -1.02 -30.15 35.97
N ALA A 469 -0.64 -31.42 35.83
CA ALA A 469 -0.20 -31.96 34.55
C ALA A 469 -1.33 -32.06 33.51
N ALA A 470 -2.60 -32.18 33.92
CA ALA A 470 -3.72 -32.17 32.99
C ALA A 470 -4.06 -30.74 32.56
N ALA A 471 -4.07 -29.80 33.49
CA ALA A 471 -4.32 -28.37 33.25
C ALA A 471 -3.25 -27.75 32.32
N ALA A 472 -1.97 -28.00 32.60
CA ALA A 472 -0.87 -27.57 31.73
C ALA A 472 -1.01 -28.13 30.32
N ARG A 473 -1.35 -29.43 30.19
CA ARG A 473 -1.52 -30.05 28.88
C ARG A 473 -2.69 -29.48 28.09
N GLY A 474 -3.83 -29.28 28.74
CA GLY A 474 -4.97 -28.68 28.06
C GLY A 474 -4.72 -27.24 27.62
N THR A 475 -3.97 -26.47 28.42
CA THR A 475 -3.59 -25.10 28.07
C THR A 475 -2.66 -25.07 26.86
N LEU A 476 -1.61 -25.89 26.85
CA LEU A 476 -0.73 -26.04 25.69
C LEU A 476 -1.50 -26.52 24.45
N ALA A 477 -2.45 -27.45 24.61
CA ALA A 477 -3.24 -27.94 23.49
C ALA A 477 -4.15 -26.84 22.90
N LEU A 478 -4.77 -26.01 23.75
CA LEU A 478 -5.53 -24.84 23.32
C LEU A 478 -4.65 -23.83 22.58
N ALA A 479 -3.50 -23.47 23.16
CA ALA A 479 -2.57 -22.52 22.56
C ALA A 479 -2.06 -23.00 21.20
N LEU A 480 -1.63 -24.27 21.09
CA LEU A 480 -1.18 -24.86 19.83
C LEU A 480 -2.30 -24.96 18.79
N THR A 481 -3.54 -25.24 19.20
CA THR A 481 -4.69 -25.28 18.28
C THR A 481 -5.04 -23.88 17.78
N THR A 482 -4.94 -22.88 18.65
CA THR A 482 -5.16 -21.47 18.29
C THR A 482 -4.06 -20.97 17.34
N ALA A 483 -2.81 -21.28 17.65
CA ALA A 483 -1.66 -21.01 16.79
C ALA A 483 -1.81 -21.65 15.40
N TYR A 484 -2.37 -22.85 15.32
CA TYR A 484 -2.66 -23.50 14.04
C TYR A 484 -3.70 -22.72 13.21
N LEU A 485 -4.79 -22.22 13.82
CA LEU A 485 -5.76 -21.42 13.06
C LEU A 485 -5.16 -20.09 12.58
N LEU A 486 -4.30 -19.47 13.37
CA LEU A 486 -3.54 -18.28 12.97
C LEU A 486 -2.52 -18.56 11.86
N LEU A 487 -2.03 -19.80 11.76
CA LEU A 487 -1.12 -20.21 10.70
C LEU A 487 -1.79 -20.28 9.32
N ILE A 488 -3.12 -20.43 9.24
CA ILE A 488 -3.85 -20.54 7.96
C ILE A 488 -3.65 -19.30 7.06
N PRO A 489 -3.97 -18.07 7.49
CA PRO A 489 -3.73 -16.87 6.67
C PRO A 489 -2.24 -16.63 6.39
N ILE A 490 -1.34 -17.01 7.31
CA ILE A 490 0.12 -16.93 7.10
C ILE A 490 0.57 -17.86 5.96
N LEU A 491 0.11 -19.12 5.96
CA LEU A 491 0.42 -20.08 4.91
C LEU A 491 -0.23 -19.72 3.57
N TYR A 492 -1.41 -19.10 3.60
CA TYR A 492 -2.05 -18.58 2.41
C TYR A 492 -1.22 -17.47 1.77
N HIS A 493 -0.79 -16.47 2.55
CA HIS A 493 0.15 -15.45 2.08
C HIS A 493 1.47 -16.05 1.59
N PHE A 494 2.05 -16.99 2.33
CA PHE A 494 3.28 -17.67 1.92
C PHE A 494 3.14 -18.37 0.56
N ALA A 495 2.00 -19.02 0.33
CA ALA A 495 1.72 -19.70 -0.92
C ALA A 495 1.63 -18.73 -2.12
N LEU A 496 1.11 -17.52 -1.90
CA LEU A 496 0.92 -16.51 -2.94
C LEU A 496 2.16 -15.63 -3.15
N ASN A 497 2.70 -15.08 -2.07
CA ASN A 497 3.66 -14.00 -2.10
C ASN A 497 5.04 -14.44 -1.59
N GLY A 498 5.10 -15.47 -0.75
CA GLY A 498 6.33 -15.98 -0.17
C GLY A 498 6.52 -15.53 1.27
N ALA A 499 7.72 -15.74 1.80
CA ALA A 499 8.02 -15.32 3.17
C ALA A 499 8.36 -13.83 3.26
N VAL A 500 8.98 -13.29 2.22
CA VAL A 500 9.40 -11.89 2.11
C VAL A 500 9.10 -11.40 0.71
N VAL A 501 9.01 -10.08 0.54
CA VAL A 501 8.88 -9.42 -0.75
C VAL A 501 10.19 -9.61 -1.52
N THR A 502 10.08 -9.96 -2.80
CA THR A 502 11.25 -10.20 -3.67
C THR A 502 11.08 -9.44 -4.99
N GLY A 503 10.86 -10.15 -6.11
CA GLY A 503 10.72 -9.53 -7.43
C GLY A 503 9.37 -8.87 -7.67
N PHE A 504 8.37 -9.15 -6.84
CA PHE A 504 7.00 -8.67 -7.01
C PHE A 504 6.47 -8.09 -5.71
N LEU A 505 5.69 -7.02 -5.83
CA LEU A 505 4.90 -6.54 -4.71
C LEU A 505 3.86 -7.60 -4.33
N PRO A 506 3.63 -7.81 -3.02
CA PRO A 506 2.71 -8.83 -2.56
C PRO A 506 1.25 -8.42 -2.85
N GLU A 507 0.36 -9.40 -2.94
CA GLU A 507 -1.07 -9.11 -2.83
C GLU A 507 -1.36 -8.54 -1.43
N MET A 508 -1.84 -7.29 -1.35
CA MET A 508 -1.90 -6.51 -0.12
C MET A 508 -2.85 -7.08 0.93
N ALA A 509 -4.08 -7.45 0.57
CA ALA A 509 -5.01 -8.06 1.51
C ALA A 509 -4.47 -9.38 2.15
N PRO A 510 -3.94 -10.35 1.38
CA PRO A 510 -3.26 -11.51 1.96
C PRO A 510 -2.05 -11.15 2.84
N ALA A 511 -1.24 -10.17 2.44
CA ALA A 511 -0.10 -9.69 3.23
C ALA A 511 -0.52 -9.09 4.57
N PHE A 512 -1.55 -8.25 4.57
CA PHE A 512 -2.12 -7.68 5.78
C PHE A 512 -2.65 -8.78 6.72
N MET A 513 -3.42 -9.74 6.20
CA MET A 513 -3.97 -10.83 7.01
C MET A 513 -2.87 -11.71 7.62
N ALA A 514 -1.78 -11.95 6.88
CA ALA A 514 -0.63 -12.66 7.40
C ALA A 514 0.08 -11.86 8.49
N LEU A 515 0.30 -10.56 8.30
CA LEU A 515 0.89 -9.69 9.31
C LEU A 515 0.07 -9.68 10.61
N LEU A 516 -1.24 -9.44 10.50
CA LEU A 516 -2.17 -9.48 11.64
C LEU A 516 -2.05 -10.80 12.40
N SER A 517 -1.97 -11.90 11.67
CA SER A 517 -1.89 -13.25 12.24
C SER A 517 -0.53 -13.60 12.80
N LEU A 518 0.56 -13.09 12.21
CA LEU A 518 1.93 -13.24 12.73
C LEU A 518 2.06 -12.54 14.08
N VAL A 519 1.59 -11.30 14.20
CA VAL A 519 1.62 -10.57 15.48
C VAL A 519 0.72 -11.28 16.50
N ALA A 520 -0.49 -11.69 16.13
CA ALA A 520 -1.36 -12.46 17.03
C ALA A 520 -0.75 -13.82 17.45
N LEU A 521 0.03 -14.47 16.58
CA LEU A 521 0.70 -15.73 16.86
C LEU A 521 1.80 -15.57 17.92
N ILE A 522 2.52 -14.43 17.94
CA ILE A 522 3.46 -14.08 19.02
C ILE A 522 2.71 -14.03 20.36
N ILE A 523 1.56 -13.35 20.39
CA ILE A 523 0.73 -13.19 21.60
C ILE A 523 0.16 -14.52 22.09
N VAL A 524 -0.39 -15.33 21.19
CA VAL A 524 -0.92 -16.66 21.53
C VAL A 524 0.18 -17.59 22.04
N SER A 525 1.37 -17.51 21.45
CA SER A 525 2.50 -18.35 21.84
C SER A 525 3.04 -17.95 23.22
N ALA A 526 3.35 -16.67 23.43
CA ALA A 526 3.85 -16.16 24.72
C ALA A 526 2.79 -16.28 25.83
N GLY A 527 1.56 -15.84 25.55
CA GLY A 527 0.43 -15.93 26.47
C GLY A 527 0.07 -17.37 26.81
N GLY A 528 0.12 -18.29 25.83
CA GLY A 528 -0.11 -19.71 26.05
C GLY A 528 0.90 -20.35 27.01
N LEU A 529 2.16 -19.95 26.95
CA LEU A 529 3.20 -20.38 27.90
C LEU A 529 2.93 -19.87 29.32
N LEU A 530 2.59 -18.59 29.47
CA LEU A 530 2.25 -17.99 30.76
C LEU A 530 1.02 -18.67 31.38
N LEU A 531 -0.04 -18.83 30.59
CA LEU A 531 -1.27 -19.50 31.01
C LEU A 531 -1.02 -20.97 31.35
N THR A 532 -0.06 -21.64 30.71
CA THR A 532 0.31 -23.03 31.05
C THR A 532 0.85 -23.12 32.47
N GLY A 533 1.74 -22.20 32.86
CA GLY A 533 2.25 -22.10 34.22
C GLY A 533 1.15 -21.77 35.23
N LEU A 534 0.30 -20.79 34.89
CA LEU A 534 -0.84 -20.40 35.72
C LEU A 534 -1.83 -21.56 35.93
N ALA A 535 -2.17 -22.30 34.87
CA ALA A 535 -3.08 -23.44 34.92
C ALA A 535 -2.57 -24.53 35.88
N ALA A 536 -1.27 -24.82 35.83
CA ALA A 536 -0.63 -25.79 36.73
C ALA A 536 -0.69 -25.30 38.20
N LEU A 537 -0.40 -24.02 38.44
CA LEU A 537 -0.46 -23.42 39.77
C LEU A 537 -1.89 -23.48 40.36
N LEU A 538 -2.88 -23.05 39.59
CA LEU A 538 -4.30 -23.06 40.01
C LEU A 538 -4.79 -24.48 40.29
N ALA A 539 -4.46 -25.44 39.42
CA ALA A 539 -4.82 -26.84 39.61
C ALA A 539 -4.21 -27.44 40.89
N THR A 540 -2.96 -27.07 41.23
CA THR A 540 -2.28 -27.51 42.46
C THR A 540 -3.00 -27.00 43.71
N ARG A 541 -3.49 -25.75 43.68
CA ARG A 541 -4.26 -25.17 44.79
C ARG A 541 -5.65 -25.78 44.94
N SER A 542 -6.24 -26.26 43.84
CA SER A 542 -7.59 -26.84 43.82
C SER A 542 -7.69 -28.31 44.25
N GLN A 543 -6.56 -29.00 44.48
CA GLN A 543 -6.59 -30.39 44.97
C GLN A 543 -6.83 -30.47 46.49
N PRO A 544 -7.64 -31.41 46.98
CA PRO A 544 -7.88 -31.61 48.42
C PRO A 544 -6.60 -32.02 49.16
N GLU A 545 -6.46 -31.60 50.42
CA GLU A 545 -5.22 -31.68 51.22
C GLU A 545 -4.63 -33.11 51.36
N ASN A 546 -5.45 -34.16 51.31
CA ASN A 546 -4.98 -35.55 51.43
C ASN A 546 -3.99 -35.99 50.33
N ASN A 547 -3.97 -35.34 49.16
CA ASN A 547 -3.03 -35.67 48.08
C ASN A 547 -1.72 -34.86 48.10
N ARG A 548 -1.56 -33.89 49.02
CA ARG A 548 -0.32 -33.08 49.11
C ARG A 548 0.83 -33.80 49.80
N MET A 549 0.55 -34.86 50.56
CA MET A 549 1.51 -35.55 51.44
C MET A 549 2.16 -36.81 50.81
N GLU A 550 1.67 -37.32 49.69
CA GLU A 550 2.22 -38.53 49.04
C GLU A 550 3.37 -38.23 48.04
N GLY A 551 3.70 -36.96 47.79
CA GLY A 551 4.74 -36.55 46.84
C GLY A 551 6.13 -36.28 47.44
N SER A 552 6.31 -36.50 48.74
CA SER A 552 7.55 -36.20 49.48
C SER A 552 8.04 -37.38 50.32
N ILE A 553 8.05 -38.58 49.75
CA ILE A 553 8.83 -39.73 50.22
C ILE A 553 9.55 -40.34 49.02
#